data_AF-A0A852NHE3-F1
#
_entry.id   AF-A0A852NHE3-F1
#
_cell.length_a   1.000
_cell.length_b   1.000
_cell.length_c   1.000
_cell.angle_alpha   90.00
_cell.angle_beta   90.00
_cell.angle_gamma   90.00
#
_symmetry.space_group_name_H-M   'P 1'
#
loop_
_entity.id
_entity.type
_entity.pdbx_description
1 polymer ?
#
loop_
_entity_poly.entity_id
_entity_poly.type
_entity_poly.pdbx_seq_one_letter_code
_entity_poly.pdbx_strand_id
1 'polypeptide(L)'
;GVYRQLFHPEQMITGKEDAANNYARGHYTIGKEIIDQVLDRIRKLADQCTGLQGFLVFRSFGGGTGSGFTSLLMERLSVDYGKKSKLEFSIYPAPQVSTAVVEPYNSILTTHSTLEHSDCAFMVDNEAIYDICRRNLDIERPTYTNLNRLISQVVSSITASLRFDG
;
A
#
# COMPACT_ATOMS: atom_id res chain seq x y z
N GLY A 1 -13.35 -13.66 8.56
CA GLY A 1 -12.58 -14.53 7.66
C GLY A 1 -11.72 -15.51 8.44
N VAL A 2 -10.96 -16.36 7.74
CA VAL A 2 -10.09 -17.41 8.32
C VAL A 2 -9.11 -16.83 9.35
N TYR A 3 -8.57 -15.64 9.12
CA TYR A 3 -7.59 -14.97 9.99
C TYR A 3 -8.19 -13.92 10.94
N ARG A 4 -9.49 -13.99 11.27
CA ARG A 4 -10.17 -12.96 12.08
C ARG A 4 -9.61 -12.77 13.49
N GLN A 5 -8.93 -13.77 14.03
CA GLN A 5 -8.37 -13.76 15.38
C GLN A 5 -6.88 -13.37 15.41
N LEU A 6 -6.25 -13.18 14.24
CA LEU A 6 -4.82 -12.89 14.16
C LEU A 6 -4.50 -11.41 14.45
N PHE A 7 -5.37 -10.50 14.00
CA PHE A 7 -5.15 -9.06 14.08
C PHE A 7 -5.91 -8.44 15.23
N HIS A 8 -5.27 -7.52 15.94
CA HIS A 8 -5.94 -6.77 16.99
C HIS A 8 -7.03 -5.88 16.37
N PRO A 9 -8.27 -5.85 16.90
CA PRO A 9 -9.36 -5.08 16.29
C PRO A 9 -9.04 -3.59 16.09
N GLU A 10 -8.25 -3.01 16.99
CA GLU A 10 -7.84 -1.60 16.90
C GLU A 10 -6.85 -1.28 15.77
N GLN A 11 -6.23 -2.30 15.17
CA GLN A 11 -5.36 -2.14 14.00
C GLN A 11 -6.17 -2.13 12.68
N MET A 12 -7.44 -2.55 12.73
CA MET A 12 -8.35 -2.53 11.58
C MET A 12 -9.16 -1.24 11.59
N ILE A 13 -8.61 -0.21 10.95
CA ILE A 13 -9.19 1.14 10.92
C ILE A 13 -9.99 1.31 9.61
N THR A 14 -11.24 1.75 9.73
CA THR A 14 -12.13 1.95 8.58
C THR A 14 -12.89 3.28 8.71
N GLY A 15 -12.96 4.03 7.61
CA GLY A 15 -13.85 5.19 7.48
C GLY A 15 -15.28 4.81 7.08
N LYS A 16 -16.20 5.77 7.10
CA LYS A 16 -17.57 5.58 6.61
C LYS A 16 -17.68 5.76 5.10
N GLU A 17 -16.93 6.72 4.56
CA GLU A 17 -16.90 7.03 3.13
C GLU A 17 -15.55 6.66 2.54
N ASP A 18 -15.55 6.27 1.27
CA ASP A 18 -14.33 6.06 0.50
C ASP A 18 -13.88 7.35 -0.21
N ALA A 19 -12.72 7.27 -0.85
CA ALA A 19 -12.19 8.36 -1.67
C ALA A 19 -12.77 8.39 -3.09
N ALA A 20 -13.69 7.49 -3.46
CA ALA A 20 -14.34 7.40 -4.78
C ALA A 20 -13.38 7.56 -5.98
N ASN A 21 -12.25 6.84 -5.96
CA ASN A 21 -11.19 6.94 -6.99
C ASN A 21 -10.63 8.36 -7.24
N ASN A 22 -10.75 9.26 -6.26
CA ASN A 22 -10.27 10.62 -6.36
C ASN A 22 -9.14 10.88 -5.36
N TYR A 23 -7.94 11.17 -5.88
CA TYR A 23 -6.77 11.56 -5.10
C TYR A 23 -7.06 12.68 -4.10
N ALA A 24 -7.73 13.75 -4.54
CA ALA A 24 -7.99 14.92 -3.71
C ALA A 24 -8.89 14.60 -2.52
N ARG A 25 -9.86 13.68 -2.67
CA ARG A 25 -10.66 13.20 -1.54
C ARG A 25 -9.81 12.42 -0.54
N GLY A 26 -8.97 11.52 -1.04
CA GLY A 26 -8.07 10.72 -0.21
C GLY A 26 -7.03 11.56 0.54
N HIS A 27 -6.54 12.65 -0.07
CA HIS A 27 -5.46 13.46 0.49
C HIS A 27 -5.95 14.66 1.30
N TYR A 28 -6.93 15.42 0.79
CA TYR A 28 -7.29 16.73 1.36
C TYR A 28 -8.57 16.74 2.20
N THR A 29 -9.55 15.87 1.92
CA THR A 29 -10.84 15.90 2.62
C THR A 29 -11.01 14.69 3.54
N ILE A 30 -11.44 13.55 3.01
CA ILE A 30 -11.76 12.34 3.78
C ILE A 30 -10.53 11.81 4.53
N GLY A 31 -9.34 11.85 3.90
CA GLY A 31 -8.12 11.39 4.54
C GLY A 31 -7.73 12.19 5.79
N LYS A 32 -8.03 13.49 5.83
CA LYS A 32 -7.72 14.32 7.01
C LYS A 32 -8.57 13.98 8.22
N GLU A 33 -9.75 13.43 8.02
CA GLU A 33 -10.64 13.04 9.13
C GLU A 33 -10.12 11.81 9.87
N ILE A 34 -9.34 10.95 9.21
CA ILE A 34 -8.90 9.67 9.76
C ILE A 34 -7.39 9.58 10.03
N ILE A 35 -6.58 10.49 9.47
CA ILE A 35 -5.11 10.43 9.56
C ILE A 35 -4.61 10.43 11.00
N ASP A 36 -5.16 11.27 11.87
CA ASP A 36 -4.72 11.37 13.28
C ASP A 36 -4.98 10.06 14.04
N GLN A 37 -6.11 9.40 13.75
CA GLN A 37 -6.43 8.09 14.32
C GLN A 37 -5.42 7.03 13.85
N VAL A 38 -5.06 7.03 12.57
CA VAL A 38 -4.09 6.09 12.00
C VAL A 38 -2.70 6.33 12.62
N LEU A 39 -2.27 7.58 12.73
CA LEU A 39 -0.98 7.94 13.34
C LEU A 39 -0.91 7.55 14.82
N ASP A 40 -1.99 7.73 15.60
CA ASP A 40 -2.03 7.28 17.00
C ASP A 40 -1.84 5.76 17.12
N ARG A 41 -2.46 5.00 16.21
CA ARG A 41 -2.31 3.53 16.20
C ARG A 41 -0.92 3.10 15.76
N ILE A 42 -0.33 3.77 14.76
CA ILE A 42 1.06 3.52 14.34
C ILE A 42 2.01 3.81 15.50
N ARG A 43 1.83 4.94 16.20
CA ARG A 43 2.62 5.31 17.37
C ARG A 43 2.59 4.24 18.45
N LYS A 44 1.40 3.74 18.82
CA LYS A 44 1.26 2.65 19.80
C LYS A 44 2.05 1.39 19.43
N LEU A 45 2.15 1.06 18.13
CA LEU A 45 2.96 -0.07 17.65
C LEU A 45 4.46 0.26 17.64
N ALA A 46 4.81 1.50 17.31
CA ALA A 46 6.19 1.96 17.38
C ALA A 46 6.72 1.94 18.83
N ASP A 47 5.90 2.34 19.82
CA ASP A 47 6.25 2.33 21.24
C ASP A 47 6.47 0.91 21.79
N GLN A 48 5.84 -0.10 21.18
CA GLN A 48 6.05 -1.52 21.53
C GLN A 48 7.34 -2.09 20.92
N CYS A 49 7.97 -1.40 19.97
CA CYS A 49 9.21 -1.82 19.34
C CYS A 49 10.43 -1.28 20.10
N THR A 50 11.38 -2.15 20.46
CA THR A 50 12.66 -1.70 21.05
C THR A 50 13.60 -1.05 20.02
N GLY A 51 13.41 -1.35 18.74
CA GLY A 51 14.27 -0.86 17.64
C GLY A 51 13.55 -0.86 16.31
N LEU A 52 12.56 0.02 16.13
CA LEU A 52 11.85 0.18 14.86
C LEU A 52 12.83 0.52 13.73
N GLN A 53 12.89 -0.31 12.69
CA GLN A 53 13.74 -0.09 11.51
C GLN A 53 13.06 0.84 10.51
N GLY A 54 11.78 0.62 10.24
CA GLY A 54 11.06 1.28 9.17
C GLY A 54 9.62 0.83 9.01
N PHE A 55 9.01 1.28 7.91
CA PHE A 55 7.63 0.98 7.53
C PHE A 55 7.59 0.32 6.15
N LEU A 56 6.76 -0.71 6.02
CA LEU A 56 6.38 -1.31 4.74
C LEU A 56 4.97 -0.84 4.39
N VAL A 57 4.82 -0.08 3.32
CA VAL A 57 3.55 0.52 2.92
C VAL A 57 3.03 -0.17 1.67
N PHE A 58 1.87 -0.81 1.77
CA PHE A 58 1.22 -1.51 0.65
C PHE A 58 0.07 -0.66 0.12
N ARG A 59 0.09 -0.33 -1.16
CA ARG A 59 -0.85 0.64 -1.76
C ARG A 59 -1.08 0.38 -3.25
N SER A 60 -2.16 0.95 -3.79
CA SER A 60 -2.42 1.02 -5.23
C SER A 60 -2.21 2.44 -5.74
N PHE A 61 -1.59 2.61 -6.91
CA PHE A 61 -1.52 3.90 -7.59
C PHE A 61 -2.88 4.37 -8.13
N GLY A 62 -3.71 3.45 -8.59
CA GLY A 62 -4.97 3.76 -9.26
C GLY A 62 -6.11 4.26 -8.36
N GLY A 63 -6.21 3.71 -7.14
CA GLY A 63 -7.32 4.02 -6.22
C GLY A 63 -7.15 5.36 -5.49
N GLY A 64 -8.25 6.04 -5.19
CA GLY A 64 -8.23 7.36 -4.52
C GLY A 64 -7.65 7.32 -3.10
N THR A 65 -7.95 6.25 -2.34
CA THR A 65 -7.38 6.04 -1.00
C THR A 65 -5.93 5.60 -1.10
N GLY A 66 -5.64 4.61 -1.94
CA GLY A 66 -4.28 4.08 -2.10
C GLY A 66 -3.29 5.14 -2.60
N SER A 67 -3.75 6.09 -3.40
CA SER A 67 -2.97 7.24 -3.86
C SER A 67 -2.97 8.38 -2.83
N GLY A 68 -4.12 9.03 -2.63
CA GLY A 68 -4.24 10.25 -1.85
C GLY A 68 -3.94 10.09 -0.36
N PHE A 69 -4.56 9.09 0.28
CA PHE A 69 -4.36 8.87 1.71
C PHE A 69 -2.93 8.41 2.00
N THR A 70 -2.35 7.57 1.14
CA THR A 70 -0.96 7.14 1.34
C THR A 70 0.03 8.28 1.16
N SER A 71 -0.19 9.18 0.20
CA SER A 71 0.64 10.39 0.08
C SER A 71 0.59 11.23 1.37
N LEU A 72 -0.61 11.45 1.93
CA LEU A 72 -0.76 12.14 3.20
C LEU A 72 -0.07 11.40 4.37
N LEU A 73 -0.20 10.07 4.41
CA LEU A 73 0.43 9.24 5.44
C LEU A 73 1.96 9.32 5.37
N MET A 74 2.52 9.26 4.17
CA MET A 74 3.97 9.31 3.95
C MET A 74 4.58 10.66 4.35
N GLU A 75 3.88 11.77 4.07
CA GLU A 75 4.24 13.10 4.56
C GLU A 75 4.33 13.12 6.09
N ARG A 76 3.30 12.60 6.77
CA ARG A 76 3.24 12.58 8.25
C ARG A 76 4.26 11.64 8.87
N LEU A 77 4.46 10.45 8.30
CA LEU A 77 5.48 9.52 8.75
C LEU A 77 6.89 10.09 8.57
N SER A 78 7.13 10.91 7.55
CA SER A 78 8.42 11.57 7.36
C SER A 78 8.67 12.67 8.40
N VAL A 79 7.62 13.34 8.87
CA VAL A 79 7.71 14.31 9.97
C VAL A 79 7.99 13.62 11.30
N ASP A 80 7.21 12.60 11.65
CA ASP A 80 7.29 11.95 12.96
C ASP A 80 8.47 10.97 13.05
N TYR A 81 8.80 10.29 11.95
CA TYR A 81 9.78 9.20 11.87
C TYR A 81 10.81 9.43 10.75
N GLY A 82 11.29 10.66 10.56
CA GLY A 82 12.16 11.03 9.44
C GLY A 82 13.45 10.20 9.27
N LYS A 83 13.98 9.61 10.36
CA LYS A 83 15.18 8.74 10.32
C LYS A 83 14.89 7.28 10.00
N LYS A 84 13.61 6.89 9.85
CA LYS A 84 13.19 5.51 9.63
C LYS A 84 12.96 5.26 8.15
N SER A 85 13.37 4.08 7.68
CA SER A 85 13.20 3.71 6.28
C SER A 85 11.73 3.47 5.95
N LYS A 86 11.29 3.90 4.77
CA LYS A 86 9.93 3.74 4.27
C LYS A 86 10.02 3.05 2.92
N LEU A 87 9.56 1.81 2.86
CA LEU A 87 9.55 0.99 1.66
C LEU A 87 8.11 0.85 1.18
N GLU A 88 7.87 1.10 -0.10
CA GLU A 88 6.55 1.00 -0.70
C GLU A 88 6.42 -0.24 -1.58
N PHE A 89 5.30 -0.93 -1.48
CA PHE A 89 4.86 -1.94 -2.44
C PHE A 89 3.63 -1.37 -3.15
N SER A 90 3.87 -0.85 -4.35
CA SER A 90 2.88 -0.06 -5.08
C SER A 90 2.39 -0.82 -6.30
N ILE A 91 1.09 -1.12 -6.30
CA ILE A 91 0.42 -1.76 -7.43
C ILE A 91 0.23 -0.72 -8.53
N TYR A 92 0.90 -0.94 -9.66
CA TYR A 92 0.81 -0.10 -10.85
C TYR A 92 -0.45 -0.46 -11.64
N PRO A 93 -1.25 0.53 -12.09
CA PRO A 93 -2.46 0.27 -12.85
C PRO A 93 -2.12 -0.33 -14.21
N ALA A 94 -2.97 -1.24 -14.68
CA ALA A 94 -2.84 -1.88 -15.98
C ALA A 94 -4.13 -1.65 -16.77
N PRO A 95 -4.08 -1.20 -18.03
CA PRO A 95 -5.27 -0.86 -18.82
C PRO A 95 -6.30 -2.00 -18.90
N GLN A 96 -5.83 -3.25 -18.93
CA GLN A 96 -6.68 -4.44 -19.09
C GLN A 96 -7.47 -4.81 -17.82
N VAL A 97 -7.00 -4.39 -16.64
CA VAL A 97 -7.63 -4.68 -15.33
C VAL A 97 -7.99 -3.40 -14.56
N SER A 98 -7.90 -2.26 -15.23
CA SER A 98 -8.21 -0.94 -14.69
C SER A 98 -9.68 -0.86 -14.31
N THR A 99 -9.95 -0.31 -13.13
CA THR A 99 -11.33 -0.15 -12.62
C THR A 99 -11.78 1.31 -12.67
N ALA A 100 -10.85 2.24 -12.90
CA ALA A 100 -11.15 3.67 -12.98
C ALA A 100 -10.43 4.37 -14.13
N VAL A 101 -11.17 5.21 -14.85
CA VAL A 101 -10.64 6.02 -15.96
C VAL A 101 -9.61 7.05 -15.48
N VAL A 102 -9.67 7.43 -14.20
CA VAL A 102 -8.81 8.45 -13.58
C VAL A 102 -7.53 7.89 -12.93
N GLU A 103 -7.24 6.60 -13.11
CA GLU A 103 -6.02 5.99 -12.57
C GLU A 103 -4.72 6.71 -12.99
N PRO A 104 -4.55 7.18 -14.25
CA PRO A 104 -3.36 7.95 -14.63
C PRO A 104 -3.19 9.24 -13.81
N TYR A 105 -4.28 9.97 -13.56
CA TYR A 105 -4.24 11.19 -12.74
C TYR A 105 -3.79 10.89 -11.31
N ASN A 106 -4.41 9.88 -10.69
CA ASN A 106 -4.06 9.46 -9.34
C ASN A 106 -2.59 9.02 -9.25
N SER A 107 -2.12 8.27 -10.26
CA SER A 107 -0.76 7.74 -10.32
C SER A 107 0.30 8.84 -10.39
N ILE A 108 0.07 9.89 -11.18
CA ILE A 108 1.02 11.00 -11.30
C ILE A 108 1.04 11.84 -10.02
N LEU A 109 -0.14 12.23 -9.51
CA LEU A 109 -0.24 13.08 -8.32
C LEU A 109 0.42 12.44 -7.12
N THR A 110 0.14 11.16 -6.89
CA THR A 110 0.70 10.46 -5.74
C THR A 110 2.18 10.18 -5.87
N THR A 111 2.68 9.86 -7.08
CA THR A 111 4.12 9.70 -7.32
C THR A 111 4.85 11.00 -7.01
N HIS A 112 4.30 12.14 -7.43
CA HIS A 112 4.90 13.44 -7.13
C HIS A 112 5.02 13.69 -5.61
N SER A 113 3.92 13.47 -4.87
CA SER A 113 3.91 13.71 -3.42
C SER A 113 4.70 12.66 -2.61
N THR A 114 4.79 11.40 -3.03
CA THR A 114 5.54 10.38 -2.27
C THR A 114 7.02 10.30 -2.61
N LEU A 115 7.47 10.90 -3.72
CA LEU A 115 8.85 10.77 -4.20
C LEU A 115 9.88 11.25 -3.18
N GLU A 116 9.60 12.33 -2.46
CA GLU A 116 10.52 12.90 -1.44
C GLU A 116 10.43 12.16 -0.09
N HIS A 117 9.43 11.30 0.08
CA HIS A 117 9.13 10.62 1.34
C HIS A 117 9.37 9.12 1.28
N SER A 118 9.63 8.55 0.11
CA SER A 118 9.85 7.11 -0.07
C SER A 118 11.33 6.83 -0.26
N ASP A 119 11.89 5.88 0.52
CA ASP A 119 13.30 5.50 0.37
C ASP A 119 13.47 4.48 -0.77
N CYS A 120 12.48 3.61 -0.97
CA CYS A 120 12.45 2.67 -2.09
C CYS A 120 11.01 2.24 -2.38
N ALA A 121 10.63 2.23 -3.66
CA ALA A 121 9.31 1.80 -4.11
C ALA A 121 9.43 0.59 -5.06
N PHE A 122 8.88 -0.54 -4.63
CA PHE A 122 8.67 -1.73 -5.44
C PHE A 122 7.39 -1.56 -6.23
N MET A 123 7.52 -1.31 -7.54
CA MET A 123 6.39 -1.25 -8.44
C MET A 123 5.99 -2.66 -8.88
N VAL A 124 4.72 -2.97 -8.72
CA VAL A 124 4.12 -4.25 -9.05
C VAL A 124 3.12 -4.03 -10.17
N ASP A 125 3.50 -4.37 -11.39
CA ASP A 125 2.63 -4.22 -12.56
C ASP A 125 1.59 -5.35 -12.62
N ASN A 126 0.32 -4.97 -12.55
CA ASN A 126 -0.78 -5.91 -12.68
C ASN A 126 -0.81 -6.62 -14.03
N GLU A 127 -0.42 -5.97 -15.13
CA GLU A 127 -0.40 -6.59 -16.46
C GLU A 127 0.66 -7.69 -16.52
N ALA A 128 1.87 -7.39 -16.03
CA ALA A 128 2.96 -8.37 -15.97
C ALA A 128 2.58 -9.59 -15.13
N ILE A 129 1.95 -9.37 -13.97
CA ILE A 129 1.51 -10.48 -13.09
C ILE A 129 0.37 -11.28 -13.73
N TYR A 130 -0.56 -10.59 -14.40
CA TYR A 130 -1.64 -11.24 -15.14
C TYR A 130 -1.09 -12.15 -16.24
N ASP A 131 -0.11 -11.66 -17.00
CA ASP A 131 0.57 -12.40 -18.06
C ASP A 131 1.34 -13.61 -17.51
N ILE A 132 2.04 -13.47 -16.39
CA ILE A 132 2.72 -14.61 -15.73
C ILE A 132 1.71 -15.66 -15.29
N CYS A 133 0.58 -15.25 -14.70
CA CYS A 133 -0.45 -16.21 -14.28
C CYS A 133 -1.07 -16.94 -15.47
N ARG A 134 -1.24 -16.26 -16.60
CA ARG A 134 -1.82 -16.84 -17.81
C ARG A 134 -0.84 -17.75 -18.55
N ARG A 135 0.43 -17.36 -18.66
CA ARG A 135 1.45 -18.09 -19.45
C ARG A 135 2.16 -19.20 -18.67
N ASN A 136 2.41 -19.00 -17.38
CA ASN A 136 3.22 -19.93 -16.58
C ASN A 136 2.41 -20.82 -15.65
N LEU A 137 1.20 -20.39 -15.25
CA LEU A 137 0.33 -21.13 -14.35
C LEU A 137 -0.90 -21.72 -15.06
N ASP A 138 -1.01 -21.52 -16.38
CA ASP A 138 -2.11 -21.98 -17.23
C ASP A 138 -3.51 -21.55 -16.72
N ILE A 139 -3.58 -20.37 -16.09
CA ILE A 139 -4.85 -19.80 -15.59
C ILE A 139 -5.42 -18.89 -16.68
N GLU A 140 -6.48 -19.34 -17.35
CA GLU A 140 -7.09 -18.59 -18.46
C GLU A 140 -7.64 -17.21 -18.04
N ARG A 141 -8.24 -17.15 -16.84
CA ARG A 141 -8.78 -15.92 -16.24
C ARG A 141 -8.28 -15.73 -14.80
N PRO A 142 -7.08 -15.17 -14.61
CA PRO A 142 -6.53 -14.89 -13.28
C PRO A 142 -7.48 -13.99 -12.47
N THR A 143 -7.78 -14.41 -11.24
CA THR A 143 -8.54 -13.59 -10.27
C THR A 143 -7.59 -12.80 -9.37
N TYR A 144 -8.08 -11.78 -8.66
CA TYR A 144 -7.28 -11.08 -7.65
C TYR A 144 -6.67 -12.00 -6.59
N THR A 145 -7.31 -13.14 -6.29
CA THR A 145 -6.73 -14.14 -5.37
C THR A 145 -5.48 -14.78 -5.96
N ASN A 146 -5.45 -15.05 -7.26
CA ASN A 146 -4.27 -15.59 -7.95
C ASN A 146 -3.14 -14.54 -7.99
N LEU A 147 -3.46 -13.31 -8.39
CA LEU A 147 -2.51 -12.20 -8.43
C LEU A 147 -1.90 -11.96 -7.05
N ASN A 148 -2.74 -11.84 -6.01
CA ASN A 148 -2.28 -11.56 -4.64
C ASN A 148 -1.42 -12.70 -4.05
N ARG A 149 -1.64 -13.95 -4.46
CA ARG A 149 -0.78 -15.07 -4.05
C ARG A 149 0.61 -14.99 -4.70
N LEU A 150 0.71 -14.55 -5.94
CA LEU A 150 2.01 -14.36 -6.57
C LEU A 150 2.75 -13.17 -5.96
N ILE A 151 2.04 -12.05 -5.77
CA ILE A 151 2.58 -10.86 -5.11
C ILE A 151 3.07 -11.20 -3.70
N SER A 152 2.29 -11.95 -2.91
CA SER A 152 2.69 -12.30 -1.55
C SER A 152 3.95 -13.17 -1.50
N GLN A 153 4.18 -14.04 -2.49
CA GLN A 153 5.42 -14.80 -2.60
C GLN A 153 6.63 -13.91 -2.89
N VAL A 154 6.47 -12.94 -3.80
CA VAL A 154 7.53 -11.95 -4.10
C VAL A 154 7.83 -11.10 -2.87
N VAL A 155 6.80 -10.58 -2.19
CA VAL A 155 6.95 -9.80 -0.96
C VAL A 155 7.60 -10.63 0.15
N SER A 156 7.21 -11.89 0.31
CA SER A 156 7.82 -12.82 1.27
C SER A 156 9.31 -13.00 1.00
N SER A 157 9.70 -13.12 -0.27
CA SER A 157 11.10 -13.29 -0.69
C SER A 157 11.93 -12.03 -0.43
N ILE A 158 11.38 -10.85 -0.71
CA ILE A 158 12.04 -9.56 -0.44
C ILE A 158 12.21 -9.33 1.07
N THR A 159 11.21 -9.70 1.86
CA THR A 159 11.25 -9.55 3.32
C THR A 159 11.89 -10.73 4.04
N ALA A 160 12.38 -11.76 3.33
CA ALA A 160 12.96 -12.95 3.94
C ALA A 160 14.23 -12.61 4.72
N SER A 161 15.09 -11.75 4.17
CA SER A 161 16.32 -11.27 4.81
C SER A 161 16.08 -10.46 6.07
N LEU A 162 14.88 -9.90 6.26
CA LEU A 162 14.49 -9.18 7.47
C LEU A 162 13.92 -10.12 8.55
N ARG A 163 13.52 -11.34 8.18
CA ARG A 163 12.82 -12.29 9.05
C ARG A 163 13.66 -13.49 9.48
N PHE A 164 14.63 -13.87 8.66
CA PHE A 164 15.51 -15.02 8.89
C PHE A 164 16.95 -14.57 8.88
N ASP A 165 17.79 -15.29 9.65
CA ASP A 165 19.23 -15.10 9.61
C ASP A 165 19.81 -15.59 8.28
N GLY A 166 20.85 -14.91 7.81
CA GLY A 166 21.46 -15.10 6.48
C GLY A 166 22.58 -16.13 6.44
#